data_AF-A0A924PU50-F1
#
_entry.id   AF-A0A924PU50-F1
#
_cell.length_a   1.000
_cell.length_b   1.000
_cell.length_c   1.000
_cell.angle_alpha   90.00
_cell.angle_beta   90.00
_cell.angle_gamma   90.00
#
_symmetry.space_group_name_H-M   'P 1'
#
loop_
_entity.id
_entity.type
_entity.pdbx_description
1 polymer ?
#
loop_
_entity_poly.entity_id
_entity_poly.type
_entity_poly.pdbx_seq_one_letter_code
_entity_poly.pdbx_strand_id
1 'polypeptide(L)'
;MQGALPAWATILLVAFFASFTQELEHDLIHWMYFRQKPWAHHLVMALVWLARPSTINPWIRREIHFNHHQHSGTERDIEERAITNGERWGPRRFLMTGDNMLSVLLRLHREPTRQLRVRMLTRTMAAYFPLGLLHWALWYVFLAVHGIALAGHPVGDSWTTALDTLVVVWIAPNVWRTFCLHFVCSNMHYYGDIEDGNVLQQCQVLTPVWLWPFQLFCCNFGSTHAIHHFVVKEPF
;
A
#
# COMPACT_ATOMS: atom_id res chain seq x y z
N MET A 1 -15.52 -30.95 4.17
CA MET A 1 -14.86 -30.13 5.21
C MET A 1 -15.88 -29.20 5.82
N GLN A 2 -16.52 -29.59 6.91
CA GLN A 2 -17.38 -28.70 7.70
C GLN A 2 -16.49 -28.09 8.80
N GLY A 3 -16.31 -26.77 8.80
CA GLY A 3 -15.51 -26.05 9.81
C GLY A 3 -14.38 -25.15 9.29
N ALA A 4 -14.10 -25.12 7.98
CA ALA A 4 -13.15 -24.16 7.41
C ALA A 4 -13.83 -22.81 7.12
N LEU A 5 -13.18 -21.69 7.45
CA LEU A 5 -13.63 -20.36 7.05
C LEU A 5 -13.68 -20.26 5.51
N PRO A 6 -14.75 -19.67 4.93
CA PRO A 6 -14.79 -19.44 3.49
C PRO A 6 -13.69 -18.45 3.09
N ALA A 7 -13.17 -18.58 1.87
CA ALA A 7 -12.04 -17.79 1.37
C ALA A 7 -12.21 -16.28 1.56
N TRP A 8 -13.42 -15.75 1.28
CA TRP A 8 -13.70 -14.31 1.46
C TRP A 8 -13.59 -13.88 2.93
N ALA A 9 -14.03 -14.70 3.88
CA ALA A 9 -13.95 -14.38 5.30
C ALA A 9 -12.50 -14.45 5.79
N THR A 10 -11.72 -15.43 5.30
CA THR A 10 -10.28 -15.52 5.54
C THR A 10 -9.57 -14.28 5.02
N ILE A 11 -9.90 -13.81 3.81
CA ILE A 11 -9.30 -12.61 3.21
C ILE A 11 -9.53 -11.38 4.09
N LEU A 12 -10.78 -11.13 4.49
CA LEU A 12 -11.13 -9.97 5.32
C LEU A 12 -10.49 -10.07 6.71
N LEU A 13 -10.51 -11.24 7.34
CA LEU A 13 -9.93 -11.43 8.67
C LEU A 13 -8.41 -11.19 8.65
N VAL A 14 -7.71 -11.75 7.67
CA VAL A 14 -6.27 -11.53 7.51
C VAL A 14 -5.98 -10.07 7.18
N ALA A 15 -6.78 -9.43 6.33
CA ALA A 15 -6.59 -8.01 5.98
C ALA A 15 -6.75 -7.11 7.21
N PHE A 16 -7.71 -7.41 8.07
CA PHE A 16 -7.90 -6.72 9.35
C PHE A 16 -6.67 -6.85 10.24
N PHE A 17 -6.17 -8.05 10.50
CA PHE A 17 -4.96 -8.20 11.33
C PHE A 17 -3.69 -7.63 10.67
N ALA A 18 -3.59 -7.72 9.34
CA ALA A 18 -2.50 -7.10 8.59
C ALA A 18 -2.52 -5.57 8.72
N SER A 19 -3.67 -4.93 8.94
CA SER A 19 -3.73 -3.49 9.16
C SER A 19 -2.98 -3.06 10.43
N PHE A 20 -2.94 -3.86 11.50
CA PHE A 20 -2.10 -3.53 12.67
C PHE A 20 -0.61 -3.49 12.33
N THR A 21 -0.17 -4.37 11.44
CA THR A 21 1.24 -4.37 11.03
C THR A 21 1.59 -3.11 10.23
N GLN A 22 0.62 -2.49 9.55
CA GLN A 22 0.81 -1.23 8.83
C GLN A 22 1.16 -0.09 9.78
N GLU A 23 0.37 0.08 10.85
CA GLU A 23 0.66 1.07 11.89
C GLU A 23 2.01 0.77 12.56
N LEU A 24 2.31 -0.51 12.82
CA LEU A 24 3.61 -0.89 13.36
C LEU A 24 4.77 -0.54 12.40
N GLU A 25 4.64 -0.75 11.09
CA GLU A 25 5.66 -0.29 10.14
C GLU A 25 5.82 1.21 10.17
N HIS A 26 4.70 1.92 10.21
CA HIS A 26 4.65 3.37 10.24
C HIS A 26 5.43 3.92 11.44
N ASP A 27 5.24 3.35 12.62
CA ASP A 27 6.02 3.70 13.81
C ASP A 27 7.51 3.30 13.69
N LEU A 28 7.80 2.16 13.05
CA LEU A 28 9.17 1.70 12.82
C LEU A 28 9.92 2.59 11.82
N ILE A 29 9.29 3.12 10.78
CA ILE A 29 9.99 4.04 9.87
C ILE A 29 10.36 5.35 10.60
N HIS A 30 9.60 5.75 11.62
CA HIS A 30 9.91 6.88 12.53
C HIS A 30 10.86 6.55 13.68
N TRP A 31 11.42 5.33 13.75
CA TRP A 31 12.32 4.90 14.84
C TRP A 31 11.68 4.94 16.25
N MET A 32 10.36 4.77 16.34
CA MET A 32 9.66 4.79 17.64
C MET A 32 9.96 3.54 18.48
N TYR A 33 10.03 2.37 17.82
CA TYR A 33 10.33 1.11 18.50
C TYR A 33 11.79 0.69 18.34
N PHE A 34 12.32 0.08 19.41
CA PHE A 34 13.66 -0.53 19.45
C PHE A 34 14.83 0.41 19.11
N ARG A 35 14.68 1.72 19.36
CA ARG A 35 15.72 2.73 19.05
C ARG A 35 17.09 2.42 19.64
N GLN A 36 17.14 1.82 20.83
CA GLN A 36 18.39 1.44 21.50
C GLN A 36 18.90 0.04 21.09
N LYS A 37 18.13 -0.73 20.31
CA LYS A 37 18.44 -2.09 19.85
C LYS A 37 18.26 -2.18 18.33
N PRO A 38 19.20 -1.66 17.51
CA PRO A 38 19.05 -1.60 16.06
C PRO A 38 18.80 -2.95 15.39
N TRP A 39 19.38 -4.04 15.92
CA TRP A 39 19.13 -5.39 15.41
C TRP A 39 17.65 -5.79 15.55
N ALA A 40 17.03 -5.47 16.69
CA ALA A 40 15.63 -5.81 16.96
C ALA A 40 14.72 -4.95 16.09
N HIS A 41 15.06 -3.67 15.93
CA HIS A 41 14.39 -2.76 15.03
C HIS A 41 14.33 -3.30 13.58
N HIS A 42 15.47 -3.67 13.02
CA HIS A 42 15.55 -4.19 11.65
C HIS A 42 14.90 -5.56 11.50
N LEU A 43 14.96 -6.40 12.54
CA LEU A 43 14.24 -7.68 12.55
C LEU A 43 12.73 -7.47 12.48
N VAL A 44 12.17 -6.61 13.34
CA VAL A 44 10.72 -6.35 13.32
C VAL A 44 10.31 -5.69 12.01
N MET A 45 11.08 -4.72 11.51
CA MET A 45 10.83 -4.12 10.19
C MET A 45 10.82 -5.17 9.05
N ALA A 46 11.72 -6.14 9.07
CA ALA A 46 11.73 -7.24 8.10
C ALA A 46 10.51 -8.17 8.22
N LEU A 47 10.12 -8.53 9.45
CA LEU A 47 8.95 -9.38 9.70
C LEU A 47 7.64 -8.70 9.26
N VAL A 48 7.54 -7.40 9.50
CA VAL A 48 6.41 -6.56 9.11
C VAL A 48 6.31 -6.46 7.58
N TRP A 49 7.45 -6.31 6.88
CA TRP A 49 7.50 -6.36 5.42
C TRP A 49 7.13 -7.74 4.85
N LEU A 50 7.54 -8.82 5.50
CA LEU A 50 7.13 -10.18 5.11
C LEU A 50 5.62 -10.40 5.27
N ALA A 51 5.01 -9.84 6.32
CA ALA A 51 3.56 -9.88 6.52
C ALA A 51 2.80 -9.04 5.48
N ARG A 52 3.42 -7.96 4.98
CA ARG A 52 2.85 -7.04 4.00
C ARG A 52 3.72 -6.88 2.75
N PRO A 53 3.77 -7.91 1.90
CA PRO A 53 4.65 -7.90 0.76
C PRO A 53 4.16 -6.95 -0.35
N SER A 54 2.94 -6.39 -0.28
CA SER A 54 2.38 -5.52 -1.34
C SER A 54 3.01 -4.13 -1.39
N THR A 55 3.81 -3.75 -0.39
CA THR A 55 4.43 -2.44 -0.26
C THR A 55 5.89 -2.43 -0.73
N ILE A 56 6.41 -1.22 -0.97
CA ILE A 56 7.84 -1.04 -1.20
C ILE A 56 8.65 -1.44 0.05
N ASN A 57 9.93 -1.71 -0.17
CA ASN A 57 10.92 -1.94 0.87
C ASN A 57 10.84 -0.84 1.95
N PRO A 58 10.64 -1.19 3.23
CA PRO A 58 10.35 -0.20 4.28
C PRO A 58 11.54 0.71 4.61
N TRP A 59 12.78 0.27 4.33
CA TRP A 59 13.96 1.13 4.47
C TRP A 59 13.99 2.23 3.43
N ILE A 60 13.60 1.93 2.19
CA ILE A 60 13.41 2.94 1.13
C ILE A 60 12.19 3.82 1.45
N ARG A 61 11.09 3.19 1.90
CA ARG A 61 9.87 3.91 2.27
C ARG A 61 10.13 4.95 3.35
N ARG A 62 10.97 4.66 4.34
CA ARG A 62 11.34 5.62 5.39
C ARG A 62 11.82 6.95 4.83
N GLU A 63 12.73 6.93 3.85
CA GLU A 63 13.28 8.16 3.26
C GLU A 63 12.18 8.94 2.53
N ILE A 64 11.34 8.24 1.78
CA ILE A 64 10.21 8.80 1.05
C ILE A 64 9.16 9.37 2.03
N HIS A 65 8.95 8.71 3.16
CA HIS A 65 7.98 9.11 4.17
C HIS A 65 8.41 10.36 4.94
N PHE A 66 9.70 10.48 5.30
CA PHE A 66 10.19 11.73 5.87
C PHE A 66 10.08 12.91 4.88
N ASN A 67 10.29 12.65 3.59
CA ASN A 67 10.06 13.65 2.55
C ASN A 67 8.57 14.05 2.46
N HIS A 68 7.65 13.08 2.56
CA HIS A 68 6.21 13.33 2.63
C HIS A 68 5.84 14.24 3.81
N HIS A 69 6.33 13.98 5.02
CA HIS A 69 6.11 14.88 6.17
C HIS A 69 6.50 16.34 5.91
N GLN A 70 7.63 16.55 5.25
CA GLN A 70 8.16 17.89 4.96
C GLN A 70 7.40 18.60 3.85
N HIS A 71 6.98 17.85 2.82
CA HIS A 71 6.50 18.40 1.55
C HIS A 71 5.10 17.90 1.17
N SER A 72 4.31 17.44 2.15
CA SER A 72 3.04 16.76 1.90
C SER A 72 2.10 17.60 1.04
N GLY A 73 1.50 16.94 0.05
CA GLY A 73 0.54 17.57 -0.86
C GLY A 73 1.15 18.50 -1.92
N THR A 74 2.48 18.61 -1.99
CA THR A 74 3.19 19.26 -3.10
C THR A 74 3.54 18.26 -4.21
N GLU A 75 4.11 18.73 -5.32
CA GLU A 75 4.64 17.85 -6.37
C GLU A 75 5.85 17.01 -5.92
N ARG A 76 6.52 17.42 -4.85
CA ARG A 76 7.69 16.71 -4.29
C ARG A 76 7.30 15.52 -3.42
N ASP A 77 6.05 15.45 -2.97
CA ASP A 77 5.53 14.36 -2.15
C ASP A 77 5.41 13.07 -2.95
N ILE A 78 6.51 12.32 -3.06
CA ILE A 78 6.54 11.09 -3.85
C ILE A 78 5.63 10.03 -3.25
N GLU A 79 5.45 9.98 -1.92
CA GLU A 79 4.62 8.96 -1.25
C GLU A 79 3.17 9.07 -1.68
N GLU A 80 2.56 10.25 -1.47
CA GLU A 80 1.15 10.47 -1.77
C GLU A 80 0.88 10.45 -3.27
N ARG A 81 1.81 10.98 -4.06
CA ARG A 81 1.74 10.93 -5.53
C ARG A 81 1.78 9.49 -6.04
N ALA A 82 2.59 8.63 -5.43
CA ALA A 82 2.63 7.22 -5.79
C ALA A 82 1.28 6.53 -5.53
N ILE A 83 0.56 6.93 -4.48
CA ILE A 83 -0.76 6.39 -4.11
C ILE A 83 -1.95 7.20 -4.64
N THR A 84 -1.74 7.99 -5.70
CA THR A 84 -2.77 8.69 -6.50
C THR A 84 -3.26 10.04 -5.97
N ASN A 85 -2.60 10.64 -4.98
CA ASN A 85 -2.94 12.01 -4.59
C ASN A 85 -2.71 12.98 -5.77
N GLY A 86 -3.65 13.91 -5.94
CA GLY A 86 -3.70 14.82 -7.10
C GLY A 86 -4.23 14.21 -8.40
N GLU A 87 -4.60 12.94 -8.43
CA GLU A 87 -5.31 12.35 -9.58
C GLU A 87 -6.81 12.66 -9.54
N ARG A 88 -7.42 12.94 -10.70
CA ARG A 88 -8.89 13.08 -10.78
C ARG A 88 -9.56 11.72 -10.60
N TRP A 89 -10.63 11.67 -9.80
CA TRP A 89 -11.44 10.47 -9.65
C TRP A 89 -12.09 10.04 -10.98
N GLY A 90 -12.04 8.74 -11.23
CA GLY A 90 -12.54 8.09 -12.44
C GLY A 90 -12.00 6.66 -12.52
N PRO A 91 -12.35 5.90 -13.57
CA PRO A 91 -11.95 4.50 -13.70
C PRO A 91 -10.44 4.29 -13.62
N ARG A 92 -9.66 5.22 -14.20
CA ARG A 92 -8.19 5.19 -14.15
C ARG A 92 -7.68 5.27 -12.72
N ARG A 93 -8.04 6.31 -11.95
CA ARG A 93 -7.59 6.47 -10.56
C ARG A 93 -8.04 5.30 -9.68
N PHE A 94 -9.25 4.79 -9.90
CA PHE A 94 -9.77 3.63 -9.17
C PHE A 94 -8.87 2.40 -9.35
N LEU A 95 -8.51 2.05 -10.60
CA LEU A 95 -7.57 0.97 -10.87
C LEU A 95 -6.18 1.22 -10.26
N MET A 96 -5.69 2.45 -10.37
CA MET A 96 -4.40 2.86 -9.79
C MET A 96 -4.38 2.77 -8.25
N THR A 97 -5.52 2.99 -7.59
CA THR A 97 -5.63 2.94 -6.12
C THR A 97 -5.52 1.49 -5.62
N GLY A 98 -6.08 0.53 -6.36
CA GLY A 98 -6.06 -0.89 -5.99
C GLY A 98 -4.83 -1.65 -6.44
N ASP A 99 -4.08 -1.13 -7.41
CA ASP A 99 -2.93 -1.81 -7.98
C ASP A 99 -1.77 -0.83 -8.24
N ASN A 100 -0.72 -0.95 -7.41
CA ASN A 100 0.43 -0.05 -7.46
C ASN A 100 1.31 -0.25 -8.70
N MET A 101 1.39 -1.48 -9.20
CA MET A 101 2.17 -1.77 -10.42
C MET A 101 1.44 -1.18 -11.62
N LEU A 102 0.14 -1.40 -11.72
CA LEU A 102 -0.71 -0.76 -12.72
C LEU A 102 -0.67 0.76 -12.59
N SER A 103 -0.60 1.29 -11.37
CA SER A 103 -0.45 2.73 -11.11
C SER A 103 0.81 3.33 -11.71
N VAL A 104 1.95 2.63 -11.61
CA VAL A 104 3.19 3.04 -12.29
C VAL A 104 3.04 2.96 -13.80
N LEU A 105 2.53 1.85 -14.34
CA LEU A 105 2.34 1.64 -15.79
C LEU A 105 1.44 2.72 -16.40
N LEU A 106 0.32 3.01 -15.75
CA LEU A 106 -0.64 4.02 -16.18
C LEU A 106 -0.10 5.44 -16.09
N ARG A 107 1.01 5.69 -15.39
CA ARG A 107 1.67 7.02 -15.32
C ARG A 107 2.84 7.18 -16.29
N LEU A 108 3.33 6.11 -16.91
CA LEU A 108 4.48 6.18 -17.84
C LEU A 108 4.30 7.16 -19.00
N HIS A 109 3.06 7.40 -19.46
CA HIS A 109 2.81 8.34 -20.55
C HIS A 109 3.09 9.80 -20.18
N ARG A 110 3.17 10.13 -18.89
CA ARG A 110 3.51 11.48 -18.41
C ARG A 110 5.00 11.77 -18.49
N GLU A 111 5.82 10.72 -18.54
CA GLU A 111 7.26 10.89 -18.68
C GLU A 111 7.62 11.24 -20.13
N PRO A 112 8.29 12.39 -20.36
CA PRO A 112 8.47 12.93 -21.70
C PRO A 112 9.49 12.15 -22.53
N THR A 113 10.45 11.48 -21.87
CA THR A 113 11.52 10.75 -22.56
C THR A 113 11.55 9.27 -22.19
N ARG A 114 12.05 8.44 -23.12
CA ARG A 114 12.27 7.01 -22.87
C ARG A 114 13.21 6.77 -21.69
N GLN A 115 14.22 7.60 -21.53
CA GLN A 115 15.16 7.50 -20.41
C GLN A 115 14.47 7.69 -19.06
N LEU A 116 13.56 8.67 -18.94
CA LEU A 116 12.79 8.89 -17.73
C LEU A 116 11.79 7.75 -17.45
N ARG A 117 11.13 7.23 -18.49
CA ARG A 117 10.27 6.03 -18.37
C ARG A 117 11.02 4.82 -17.83
N VAL A 118 12.20 4.53 -18.39
CA VAL A 118 13.05 3.43 -17.92
C VAL A 118 13.50 3.68 -16.48
N ARG A 119 13.88 4.91 -16.13
CA ARG A 119 14.28 5.28 -14.76
C ARG A 119 13.13 5.12 -13.75
N MET A 120 11.90 5.49 -14.12
CA MET A 120 10.72 5.30 -13.28
C MET A 120 10.47 3.81 -13.04
N LEU A 121 10.55 2.99 -14.09
CA LEU A 121 10.40 1.53 -13.98
C LEU A 121 11.50 0.91 -13.14
N THR A 122 12.76 1.21 -13.38
CA THR A 122 13.88 0.61 -12.63
C THR A 122 13.85 0.99 -11.15
N ARG A 123 13.53 2.25 -10.83
CA ARG A 123 13.34 2.69 -9.44
C ARG A 123 12.17 1.99 -8.77
N THR A 124 11.05 1.82 -9.49
CA THR A 124 9.90 1.05 -8.99
C THR A 124 10.31 -0.39 -8.71
N MET A 125 10.95 -1.06 -9.68
CA MET A 125 11.38 -2.45 -9.51
C MET A 125 12.33 -2.61 -8.33
N ALA A 126 13.28 -1.69 -8.16
CA ALA A 126 14.18 -1.69 -7.01
C ALA A 126 13.44 -1.46 -5.68
N ALA A 127 12.47 -0.54 -5.64
CA ALA A 127 11.68 -0.26 -4.45
C ALA A 127 10.80 -1.44 -4.03
N TYR A 128 10.26 -2.20 -4.99
CA TYR A 128 9.42 -3.37 -4.72
C TYR A 128 10.22 -4.68 -4.56
N PHE A 129 11.53 -4.69 -4.82
CA PHE A 129 12.33 -5.92 -4.75
C PHE A 129 12.61 -6.36 -3.29
N PRO A 130 12.58 -7.67 -2.97
CA PRO A 130 12.06 -8.76 -3.79
C PRO A 130 10.58 -9.04 -3.55
N LEU A 131 10.07 -8.74 -2.34
CA LEU A 131 8.76 -9.21 -1.88
C LEU A 131 7.59 -8.58 -2.64
N GLY A 132 7.67 -7.28 -2.92
CA GLY A 132 6.70 -6.56 -3.75
C GLY A 132 6.56 -7.14 -5.14
N LEU A 133 7.68 -7.43 -5.80
CA LEU A 133 7.67 -8.03 -7.13
C LEU A 133 7.09 -9.44 -7.11
N LEU A 134 7.47 -10.25 -6.12
CA LEU A 134 6.92 -11.59 -5.94
C LEU A 134 5.40 -11.54 -5.71
N HIS A 135 4.94 -10.64 -4.83
CA HIS A 135 3.52 -10.46 -4.52
C HIS A 135 2.69 -10.10 -5.76
N TRP A 136 3.07 -9.05 -6.48
CA TRP A 136 2.32 -8.61 -7.67
C TRP A 136 2.42 -9.61 -8.81
N ALA A 137 3.56 -10.31 -8.97
CA ALA A 137 3.67 -11.39 -9.95
C ALA A 137 2.71 -12.54 -9.65
N LEU A 138 2.64 -13.00 -8.40
CA LEU A 138 1.71 -14.05 -7.98
C LEU A 138 0.25 -13.62 -8.15
N TRP A 139 -0.06 -12.36 -7.81
CA TRP A 139 -1.40 -11.78 -8.03
C TRP A 139 -1.79 -11.83 -9.51
N TYR A 140 -0.90 -11.43 -10.42
CA TYR A 140 -1.18 -11.46 -11.86
C TYR A 140 -1.25 -12.86 -12.45
N VAL A 141 -0.40 -13.79 -11.99
CA VAL A 141 -0.51 -15.20 -12.39
C VAL A 141 -1.87 -15.77 -11.95
N PHE A 142 -2.31 -15.48 -10.72
CA PHE A 142 -3.62 -15.90 -10.24
C PHE A 142 -4.75 -15.34 -11.10
N LEU A 143 -4.75 -14.03 -11.38
CA LEU A 143 -5.76 -13.40 -12.23
C LEU A 143 -5.76 -13.97 -13.66
N ALA A 144 -4.58 -14.25 -14.23
CA ALA A 144 -4.47 -14.85 -15.56
C ALA A 144 -5.03 -16.29 -15.59
N VAL A 145 -4.64 -17.12 -14.63
CA VAL A 145 -5.11 -18.52 -14.52
C VAL A 145 -6.63 -18.58 -14.38
N HIS A 146 -7.20 -17.81 -13.46
CA HIS A 146 -8.64 -17.80 -13.25
C HIS A 146 -9.40 -17.08 -14.36
N GLY A 147 -8.80 -16.07 -14.99
CA GLY A 147 -9.36 -15.44 -16.20
C GLY A 147 -9.46 -16.40 -17.38
N ILE A 148 -8.43 -17.22 -17.61
CA ILE A 148 -8.42 -18.27 -18.65
C ILE A 148 -9.45 -19.36 -18.31
N ALA A 149 -9.57 -19.74 -17.02
CA ALA A 149 -10.59 -20.68 -16.57
C ALA A 149 -12.01 -20.16 -16.82
N LEU A 150 -12.28 -18.87 -16.53
CA LEU A 150 -13.56 -18.22 -16.82
C LEU A 150 -13.87 -18.16 -18.33
N ALA A 151 -12.84 -18.13 -19.18
CA ALA A 151 -12.98 -18.21 -20.64
C ALA A 151 -13.24 -19.65 -21.15
N GLY A 152 -13.44 -20.63 -20.25
CA GLY A 152 -13.74 -22.03 -20.59
C GLY A 152 -12.51 -22.93 -20.70
N HIS A 153 -11.34 -22.46 -20.28
CA HIS A 153 -10.08 -23.20 -20.35
C HIS A 153 -9.50 -23.42 -18.93
N PRO A 154 -10.13 -24.25 -18.08
CA PRO A 154 -9.67 -24.43 -16.70
C PRO A 154 -8.26 -25.03 -16.65
N VAL A 155 -7.44 -24.50 -15.74
CA VAL A 155 -6.08 -25.00 -15.44
C VAL A 155 -6.13 -25.67 -14.05
N GLY A 156 -6.06 -27.00 -14.02
CA GLY A 156 -6.33 -27.80 -12.81
C GLY A 156 -5.13 -28.63 -12.35
N ASP A 157 -4.05 -27.98 -11.93
CA ASP A 157 -2.82 -28.62 -11.46
C ASP A 157 -2.58 -28.37 -9.96
N SER A 158 -1.68 -29.14 -9.33
CA SER A 158 -1.33 -28.94 -7.91
C SER A 158 -0.78 -27.56 -7.59
N TRP A 159 -0.09 -26.92 -8.53
CA TRP A 159 0.46 -25.58 -8.37
C TRP A 159 -0.63 -24.49 -8.36
N THR A 160 -1.77 -24.69 -9.04
CA THR A 160 -2.89 -23.73 -8.99
C THR A 160 -3.57 -23.75 -7.63
N THR A 161 -3.71 -24.92 -7.01
CA THR A 161 -4.22 -25.03 -5.64
C THR A 161 -3.29 -24.37 -4.61
N ALA A 162 -1.97 -24.51 -4.78
CA ALA A 162 -1.00 -23.82 -3.94
C ALA A 162 -1.06 -22.29 -4.10
N LEU A 163 -1.20 -21.82 -5.35
CA LEU A 163 -1.39 -20.41 -5.67
C LEU A 163 -2.68 -19.86 -5.04
N ASP A 164 -3.80 -20.57 -5.16
CA ASP A 164 -5.09 -20.18 -4.58
C ASP A 164 -5.00 -20.05 -3.07
N THR A 165 -4.37 -21.03 -2.41
CA THR A 165 -4.14 -20.99 -0.97
C THR A 165 -3.32 -19.77 -0.59
N LEU A 166 -2.21 -19.52 -1.28
CA LEU A 166 -1.34 -18.37 -1.03
C LEU A 166 -2.06 -17.04 -1.25
N VAL A 167 -2.92 -16.97 -2.28
CA VAL A 167 -3.69 -15.78 -2.57
C VAL A 167 -4.71 -15.48 -1.48
N VAL A 168 -5.42 -16.50 -1.00
CA VAL A 168 -6.42 -16.35 0.07
C VAL A 168 -5.79 -15.91 1.40
N VAL A 169 -4.62 -16.45 1.76
CA VAL A 169 -4.02 -16.20 3.08
C VAL A 169 -3.01 -15.07 3.12
N TRP A 170 -2.47 -14.62 1.98
CA TRP A 170 -1.37 -13.66 1.96
C TRP A 170 -1.52 -12.54 0.92
N ILE A 171 -1.84 -12.87 -0.34
CA ILE A 171 -1.86 -11.87 -1.43
C ILE A 171 -3.13 -11.03 -1.40
N ALA A 172 -4.32 -11.62 -1.56
CA ALA A 172 -5.58 -10.89 -1.62
C ALA A 172 -5.88 -10.04 -0.37
N PRO A 173 -5.59 -10.49 0.87
CA PRO A 173 -5.71 -9.64 2.05
C PRO A 173 -4.89 -8.34 1.94
N ASN A 174 -3.66 -8.45 1.42
CA ASN A 174 -2.76 -7.32 1.24
C ASN A 174 -3.17 -6.43 0.08
N VAL A 175 -3.73 -6.97 -1.02
CA VAL A 175 -4.33 -6.18 -2.10
C VAL A 175 -5.50 -5.35 -1.56
N TRP A 176 -6.42 -5.97 -0.81
CA TRP A 176 -7.56 -5.28 -0.22
C TRP A 176 -7.14 -4.19 0.77
N ARG A 177 -6.25 -4.51 1.71
CA ARG A 177 -5.70 -3.54 2.67
C ARG A 177 -5.01 -2.37 1.97
N THR A 178 -4.21 -2.65 0.93
CA THR A 178 -3.52 -1.61 0.14
C THR A 178 -4.53 -0.68 -0.51
N PHE A 179 -5.58 -1.22 -1.12
CA PHE A 179 -6.67 -0.41 -1.66
C PHE A 179 -7.32 0.47 -0.59
N CYS A 180 -7.67 -0.08 0.58
CA CYS A 180 -8.30 0.69 1.67
C CYS A 180 -7.39 1.82 2.17
N LEU A 181 -6.12 1.53 2.44
CA LEU A 181 -5.15 2.54 2.86
C LEU A 181 -5.00 3.62 1.80
N HIS A 182 -4.77 3.25 0.54
CA HIS A 182 -4.53 4.22 -0.53
C HIS A 182 -5.77 5.07 -0.80
N PHE A 183 -6.96 4.47 -0.73
CA PHE A 183 -8.21 5.18 -0.84
C PHE A 183 -8.36 6.22 0.28
N VAL A 184 -8.12 5.85 1.55
CA VAL A 184 -8.25 6.79 2.67
C VAL A 184 -7.16 7.87 2.61
N CYS A 185 -5.89 7.46 2.48
CA CYS A 185 -4.72 8.32 2.52
C CYS A 185 -4.72 9.36 1.38
N SER A 186 -4.91 8.93 0.13
CA SER A 186 -4.89 9.84 -1.03
C SER A 186 -6.12 10.76 -1.13
N ASN A 187 -7.14 10.56 -0.29
CA ASN A 187 -8.27 11.50 -0.17
C ASN A 187 -8.14 12.39 1.06
N MET A 188 -7.35 12.01 2.07
CA MET A 188 -7.16 12.85 3.25
C MET A 188 -6.05 13.89 3.07
N HIS A 189 -5.02 13.58 2.27
CA HIS A 189 -4.00 14.56 1.94
C HIS A 189 -4.53 15.54 0.91
N TYR A 190 -4.34 16.83 1.18
CA TYR A 190 -4.60 17.87 0.20
C TYR A 190 -3.55 17.79 -0.93
N TYR A 191 -3.82 18.44 -2.07
CA TYR A 191 -2.84 18.53 -3.14
C TYR A 191 -2.93 19.84 -3.92
N GLY A 192 -1.78 20.43 -4.23
CA GLY A 192 -1.63 21.60 -5.08
C GLY A 192 -1.56 22.90 -4.28
N ASP A 193 -2.69 23.42 -3.81
CA ASP A 193 -2.81 24.74 -3.17
C ASP A 193 -2.41 24.68 -1.68
N ILE A 194 -1.13 24.39 -1.43
CA ILE A 194 -0.54 24.20 -0.09
C ILE A 194 0.81 24.91 -0.05
N GLU A 195 1.06 25.64 1.03
CA GLU A 195 2.36 26.23 1.32
C GLU A 195 3.36 25.15 1.79
N ASP A 196 4.53 25.09 1.14
CA ASP A 196 5.55 24.09 1.46
C ASP A 196 6.03 24.24 2.91
N GLY A 197 6.03 23.13 3.67
CA GLY A 197 6.34 23.13 5.10
C GLY A 197 5.20 23.58 6.03
N ASN A 198 4.03 23.95 5.51
CA ASN A 198 2.88 24.34 6.32
C ASN A 198 2.02 23.13 6.70
N VAL A 199 2.32 22.54 7.86
CA VAL A 199 1.65 21.33 8.38
C VAL A 199 0.12 21.47 8.50
N LEU A 200 -0.38 22.68 8.77
CA LEU A 200 -1.83 22.93 8.89
C LEU A 200 -2.61 22.74 7.58
N GLN A 201 -1.92 22.77 6.45
CA GLN A 201 -2.52 22.67 5.11
C GLN A 201 -2.27 21.30 4.45
N GLN A 202 -1.66 20.34 5.15
CA GLN A 202 -1.24 19.07 4.54
C GLN A 202 -2.38 18.04 4.43
N CYS A 203 -3.28 17.99 5.40
CA CYS A 203 -4.29 16.93 5.49
C CYS A 203 -5.59 17.37 6.16
N GLN A 204 -6.66 16.61 5.90
CA GLN A 204 -7.95 16.68 6.59
C GLN A 204 -8.19 15.47 7.49
N VAL A 205 -9.02 15.63 8.51
CA VAL A 205 -9.49 14.54 9.37
C VAL A 205 -10.74 13.90 8.75
N LEU A 206 -10.68 12.61 8.45
CA LEU A 206 -11.76 11.85 7.81
C LEU A 206 -12.54 10.99 8.81
N THR A 207 -13.60 11.55 9.40
CA THR A 207 -14.53 10.87 10.32
C THR A 207 -15.93 10.49 9.78
N PRO A 208 -16.31 10.66 8.50
CA PRO A 208 -17.66 10.32 8.09
C PRO A 208 -17.91 8.81 8.18
N VAL A 209 -19.11 8.43 8.65
CA VAL A 209 -19.47 7.03 8.96
C VAL A 209 -19.33 6.08 7.76
N TRP A 210 -19.56 6.58 6.54
CA TRP A 210 -19.47 5.76 5.33
C TRP A 210 -18.03 5.31 4.99
N LEU A 211 -17.00 5.88 5.62
CA LEU A 211 -15.61 5.44 5.45
C LEU A 211 -15.22 4.24 6.32
N TRP A 212 -16.05 3.85 7.29
CA TRP A 212 -15.75 2.73 8.20
C TRP A 212 -15.36 1.42 7.51
N PRO A 213 -15.99 1.02 6.39
CA PRO A 213 -15.57 -0.18 5.67
C PRO A 213 -14.12 -0.14 5.18
N PHE A 214 -13.55 1.04 4.91
CA PHE A 214 -12.14 1.19 4.52
C PHE A 214 -11.24 1.39 5.74
N GLN A 215 -11.67 2.23 6.68
CA GLN A 215 -10.96 2.50 7.94
C GLN A 215 -10.69 1.22 8.74
N LEU A 216 -11.59 0.23 8.67
CA LEU A 216 -11.40 -1.07 9.32
C LEU A 216 -10.14 -1.81 8.86
N PHE A 217 -9.72 -1.61 7.60
CA PHE A 217 -8.55 -2.28 7.02
C PHE A 217 -7.33 -1.36 6.93
N CYS A 218 -7.39 -0.19 7.56
CA CYS A 218 -6.24 0.70 7.77
C CYS A 218 -6.27 1.29 9.19
N CYS A 219 -6.74 0.56 10.21
CA CYS A 219 -6.68 0.97 11.61
C CYS A 219 -7.18 2.40 11.92
N ASN A 220 -8.26 2.84 11.28
CA ASN A 220 -8.81 4.20 11.46
C ASN A 220 -7.84 5.34 11.08
N PHE A 221 -6.89 5.05 10.19
CA PHE A 221 -5.86 5.98 9.70
C PHE A 221 -6.42 7.36 9.30
N GLY A 222 -7.56 7.40 8.59
CA GLY A 222 -8.12 8.67 8.12
C GLY A 222 -8.53 9.63 9.25
N SER A 223 -8.86 9.10 10.43
CA SER A 223 -9.25 9.92 11.58
C SER A 223 -8.05 10.34 12.43
N THR A 224 -6.94 9.59 12.39
CA THR A 224 -5.80 9.75 13.31
C THR A 224 -4.55 10.30 12.63
N HIS A 225 -4.34 10.03 11.34
CA HIS A 225 -3.09 10.33 10.65
C HIS A 225 -2.76 11.82 10.58
N ALA A 226 -3.77 12.69 10.52
CA ALA A 226 -3.55 14.13 10.58
C ALA A 226 -2.79 14.56 11.83
N ILE A 227 -3.04 13.92 12.99
CA ILE A 227 -2.35 14.21 14.26
C ILE A 227 -0.86 13.88 14.14
N HIS A 228 -0.53 12.80 13.42
CA HIS A 228 0.86 12.37 13.25
C HIS A 228 1.70 13.37 12.46
N HIS A 229 1.11 14.11 11.52
CA HIS A 229 1.81 15.22 10.84
C HIS A 229 2.21 16.34 11.82
N PHE A 230 1.43 16.55 12.89
CA PHE A 230 1.75 17.54 13.94
C PHE A 230 2.68 16.99 15.02
N VAL A 231 2.51 15.72 15.40
CA VAL A 231 3.21 15.10 16.52
C VAL A 231 3.86 13.79 16.07
N VAL A 232 4.90 13.93 15.26
CA VAL A 232 5.62 12.84 14.56
C VAL A 232 6.24 11.81 15.52
N LYS A 233 6.34 12.10 16.83
CA LYS A 233 6.95 11.22 17.85
C LYS A 233 5.93 10.49 18.73
N GLU A 234 4.67 10.41 18.33
CA GLU A 234 3.65 9.57 18.99
C GLU A 234 3.25 8.37 18.13
N PRO A 235 3.12 7.17 18.72
CA PRO A 235 2.70 5.97 17.99
C PRO A 235 1.25 6.07 17.50
N PHE A 236 0.94 5.31 16.45
CA PHE A 236 -0.43 5.14 15.93
C PHE A 236 -1.33 4.24 16.79
#